data_AF-A0A644WRN8-F1
#
_entry.id   AF-A0A644WRN8-F1
#
_cell.length_a   1.000
_cell.length_b   1.000
_cell.length_c   1.000
_cell.angle_alpha   90.00
_cell.angle_beta   90.00
_cell.angle_gamma   90.00
#
_symmetry.space_group_name_H-M   'P 1'
#
loop_
_entity.id
_entity.type
_entity.pdbx_description
1 polymer ?
#
loop_
_entity_poly.entity_id
_entity_poly.type
_entity_poly.pdbx_seq_one_letter_code
_entity_poly.pdbx_strand_id
1 'polypeptide(L)'
;MKALKWIAVLPASVLVLILANLIWRLLHSITASRYIDPDSWLNLIFVDIMSSAIAAAAFVYAGAFIAPNYKKETALILTILISMISGASLFIVNVMTAEYFSNIGIVAGIVGAVACYIEVQRAEKEKENE
;
A
#
# COMPACT_ATOMS: atom_id res chain seq x y z
N MET A 1 25.90 5.26 7.00
CA MET A 1 26.03 6.21 5.87
C MET A 1 24.64 6.69 5.45
N LYS A 2 24.33 7.99 5.60
CA LYS A 2 22.99 8.54 5.33
C LYS A 2 22.54 8.37 3.86
N ALA A 3 23.47 8.47 2.91
CA ALA A 3 23.19 8.31 1.48
C ALA A 3 22.72 6.90 1.11
N LEU A 4 23.31 5.85 1.70
CA LEU A 4 22.93 4.47 1.41
C LEU A 4 21.49 4.17 1.85
N LYS A 5 21.05 4.76 2.97
CA LYS A 5 19.66 4.63 3.44
C LYS A 5 18.68 5.26 2.45
N TRP A 6 19.00 6.42 1.87
CA TRP A 6 18.16 7.08 0.86
C TRP A 6 18.00 6.24 -0.41
N ILE A 7 19.10 5.65 -0.90
CA ILE A 7 19.05 4.74 -2.05
C ILE A 7 18.21 3.50 -1.72
N ALA A 8 18.23 3.05 -0.47
CA ALA A 8 17.48 1.89 -0.01
C ALA A 8 15.97 2.15 0.23
N VAL A 9 15.52 3.40 0.41
CA VAL A 9 14.12 3.72 0.72
C VAL A 9 13.17 3.11 -0.32
N LEU A 10 13.35 3.47 -1.58
CA LEU A 10 12.46 3.03 -2.66
C LEU A 10 12.50 1.51 -2.90
N PRO A 11 13.66 0.85 -3.10
CA PRO A 11 13.69 -0.59 -3.31
C PRO A 11 13.15 -1.36 -2.10
N ALA A 12 13.39 -0.88 -0.87
CA ALA A 12 12.84 -1.54 0.30
C ALA A 12 11.32 -1.37 0.41
N SER A 13 10.76 -0.20 0.11
CA SER A 13 9.31 0.00 0.02
C SER A 13 8.67 -0.96 -0.99
N VAL A 14 9.27 -1.09 -2.18
CA VAL A 14 8.79 -2.02 -3.21
C VAL A 14 8.88 -3.47 -2.74
N LEU A 15 9.99 -3.86 -2.11
CA LEU A 15 10.14 -5.21 -1.54
C LEU A 15 9.06 -5.49 -0.50
N VAL A 16 8.77 -4.54 0.40
CA VAL A 16 7.72 -4.70 1.41
C VAL A 16 6.34 -4.78 0.77
N LEU A 17 6.06 -4.02 -0.28
CA LEU A 17 4.81 -4.16 -1.04
C LEU A 17 4.64 -5.56 -1.63
N ILE A 18 5.71 -6.10 -2.24
CA ILE A 18 5.72 -7.46 -2.80
C ILE A 18 5.51 -8.49 -1.69
N LEU A 19 6.21 -8.33 -0.56
CA LEU A 19 6.08 -9.21 0.60
C LEU A 19 4.68 -9.15 1.20
N ALA A 20 4.08 -7.97 1.35
CA ALA A 20 2.72 -7.81 1.86
C ALA A 20 1.71 -8.56 0.98
N ASN A 21 1.83 -8.41 -0.34
CA ASN A 21 1.00 -9.16 -1.29
C ASN A 21 1.25 -10.67 -1.24
N LEU A 22 2.50 -11.10 -1.13
CA LEU A 22 2.85 -12.52 -1.03
C LEU A 22 2.28 -13.13 0.25
N ILE A 23 2.44 -12.44 1.39
CA ILE A 23 1.89 -12.84 2.67
C ILE A 23 0.36 -12.91 2.57
N TRP A 24 -0.29 -11.92 1.97
CA TRP A 24 -1.75 -11.93 1.79
C TRP A 24 -2.23 -13.12 0.95
N ARG A 25 -1.52 -13.44 -0.14
CA ARG A 25 -1.81 -14.62 -0.97
C ARG A 25 -1.64 -15.94 -0.21
N LEU A 26 -0.60 -16.04 0.60
CA LEU A 26 -0.37 -17.20 1.47
C LEU A 26 -1.46 -17.32 2.54
N LEU A 27 -1.85 -16.20 3.16
CA LEU A 27 -2.99 -16.17 4.09
C LEU A 27 -4.27 -16.61 3.40
N HIS A 28 -4.56 -16.09 2.21
CA HIS A 28 -5.75 -16.47 1.48
C HIS A 28 -5.77 -17.97 1.12
N SER A 29 -4.60 -18.57 0.86
CA SER A 29 -4.48 -19.98 0.48
C SER A 29 -4.63 -20.96 1.65
N ILE A 30 -4.22 -20.56 2.86
CA ILE A 30 -4.30 -21.40 4.07
C ILE A 30 -5.61 -21.19 4.86
N THR A 31 -6.30 -20.07 4.66
CA THR A 31 -7.53 -19.75 5.41
C THR A 31 -8.77 -20.29 4.70
N ALA A 32 -9.87 -20.47 5.44
CA ALA A 32 -11.17 -20.85 4.90
C ALA A 32 -11.69 -19.89 3.81
N SER A 33 -11.04 -18.72 3.63
CA SER A 33 -11.26 -17.82 2.51
C SER A 33 -11.07 -18.47 1.13
N ARG A 34 -10.32 -19.58 1.03
CA ARG A 34 -10.23 -20.37 -0.20
C ARG A 34 -11.58 -20.95 -0.65
N TYR A 35 -12.50 -21.17 0.29
CA TYR A 35 -13.84 -21.70 0.03
C TYR A 35 -14.91 -20.61 -0.05
N ILE A 36 -14.51 -19.34 0.05
CA ILE A 36 -15.43 -18.22 -0.15
C ILE A 36 -15.64 -18.06 -1.65
N ASP A 37 -16.91 -18.03 -2.06
CA ASP A 37 -17.27 -17.81 -3.46
C ASP A 37 -16.57 -16.55 -4.01
N PRO A 38 -16.01 -16.60 -5.23
CA PRO A 38 -15.39 -15.44 -5.88
C PRO A 38 -16.29 -14.20 -5.90
N ASP A 39 -17.60 -14.41 -6.07
CA ASP A 39 -18.61 -13.35 -6.13
C ASP A 39 -19.14 -12.94 -4.74
N SER A 40 -18.62 -13.54 -3.67
CA SER A 40 -19.02 -13.21 -2.31
C SER A 40 -18.48 -11.84 -1.90
N TRP A 41 -19.31 -11.10 -1.16
CA TRP A 41 -18.94 -9.81 -0.57
C TRP A 41 -17.74 -9.92 0.37
N LEU A 42 -17.56 -11.09 1.01
CA LEU A 42 -16.40 -11.35 1.85
C LEU A 42 -15.11 -11.42 1.03
N ASN A 43 -15.17 -11.96 -0.20
CA ASN A 43 -14.02 -12.02 -1.08
C ASN A 43 -13.59 -10.61 -1.49
N LEU A 44 -14.54 -9.79 -1.92
CA LEU A 44 -14.31 -8.38 -2.26
C LEU A 44 -13.63 -7.60 -1.12
N ILE A 45 -14.13 -7.75 0.12
CA ILE A 45 -13.56 -7.04 1.28
C ILE A 45 -12.14 -7.53 1.60
N PHE A 46 -11.95 -8.84 1.75
CA PHE A 46 -10.66 -9.37 2.18
C PHE A 46 -9.62 -9.38 1.07
N VAL A 47 -9.97 -9.81 -0.13
CA VAL A 47 -9.01 -10.00 -1.22
C VAL A 47 -8.76 -8.71 -1.97
N ASP A 48 -9.78 -7.90 -2.28
CA ASP A 48 -9.55 -6.69 -3.08
C ASP A 48 -9.24 -5.48 -2.21
N ILE A 49 -10.11 -5.18 -1.23
CA ILE A 49 -9.99 -3.97 -0.41
C ILE A 49 -8.82 -4.09 0.57
N MET A 50 -8.85 -5.08 1.46
CA MET A 50 -7.86 -5.18 2.53
C MET A 50 -6.45 -5.44 2.01
N SER A 51 -6.29 -6.35 1.05
CA SER A 51 -4.96 -6.65 0.48
C SER A 51 -4.31 -5.40 -0.10
N SER A 52 -5.07 -4.64 -0.89
CA SER A 52 -4.57 -3.47 -1.61
C SER A 52 -4.29 -2.32 -0.64
N ALA A 53 -5.21 -2.08 0.30
CA ALA A 53 -5.02 -1.07 1.35
C ALA A 53 -3.79 -1.35 2.21
N ILE A 54 -3.62 -2.60 2.65
CA ILE A 54 -2.50 -3.02 3.50
C ILE A 54 -1.18 -2.97 2.73
N ALA A 55 -1.15 -3.44 1.48
CA ALA A 55 0.05 -3.41 0.66
C ALA A 55 0.54 -1.98 0.39
N ALA A 56 -0.38 -1.07 0.05
CA ALA A 56 -0.07 0.34 -0.19
C ALA A 56 0.32 1.07 1.11
N ALA A 57 -0.33 0.78 2.24
CA ALA A 57 0.08 1.29 3.54
C ALA A 57 1.49 0.81 3.92
N ALA A 58 1.77 -0.49 3.75
CA ALA A 58 3.06 -1.09 4.08
C ALA A 58 4.20 -0.51 3.21
N PHE A 59 3.93 -0.21 1.94
CA PHE A 59 4.87 0.49 1.05
C PHE A 59 5.29 1.86 1.61
N VAL A 60 4.31 2.67 2.02
CA VAL A 60 4.53 4.01 2.59
C VAL A 60 5.26 3.92 3.93
N TYR A 61 4.77 3.05 4.83
CA TYR A 61 5.35 2.86 6.16
C TYR A 61 6.81 2.43 6.10
N ALA A 62 7.13 1.41 5.29
CA ALA A 62 8.49 0.89 5.18
C ALA A 62 9.48 1.94 4.68
N GLY A 63 9.08 2.73 3.69
CA GLY A 63 9.96 3.77 3.14
C GLY A 63 10.18 4.91 4.11
N ALA A 64 9.11 5.36 4.77
CA ALA A 64 9.20 6.38 5.82
C ALA A 64 10.04 5.90 7.02
N PHE A 65 9.97 4.61 7.36
CA PHE A 65 10.74 4.03 8.45
C PHE A 65 12.24 3.96 8.15
N ILE A 66 12.62 3.61 6.92
CA ILE A 66 14.02 3.48 6.49
C ILE A 66 14.68 4.85 6.28
N ALA A 67 13.89 5.87 5.92
CA ALA A 67 14.36 7.23 5.74
C ALA A 67 15.10 7.73 7.00
N PRO A 68 16.36 8.20 6.86
CA PRO A 68 17.14 8.62 8.01
C PRO A 68 16.61 9.91 8.65
N ASN A 69 16.03 10.80 7.84
CA ASN A 69 15.46 12.11 8.21
C ASN A 69 14.23 12.38 7.33
N TYR A 70 13.43 13.41 7.67
CA TYR A 70 12.29 13.89 6.86
C TYR A 70 11.25 12.80 6.58
N LYS A 71 10.84 12.08 7.63
CA LYS A 71 9.93 10.93 7.51
C LYS A 71 8.54 11.34 7.03
N LYS A 72 8.06 12.51 7.50
CA LYS A 72 6.79 13.12 7.08
C LYS A 72 6.78 13.38 5.56
N GLU A 73 7.84 14.02 5.06
CA GLU A 73 8.01 14.37 3.66
C GLU A 73 8.20 13.11 2.80
N THR A 74 8.99 12.14 3.29
CA THR A 74 9.20 10.87 2.59
C THR A 74 7.88 10.09 2.45
N ALA A 75 7.09 10.01 3.52
CA ALA A 75 5.77 9.36 3.48
C ALA A 75 4.82 10.04 2.48
N LEU A 76 4.82 11.39 2.43
CA LEU A 76 4.04 12.14 1.45
C LEU A 76 4.46 11.81 0.01
N ILE A 77 5.77 11.83 -0.29
CA ILE A 77 6.29 11.53 -1.63
C ILE A 77 5.91 10.11 -2.05
N LEU A 78 6.07 9.13 -1.16
CA LEU A 78 5.70 7.73 -1.44
C LEU A 78 4.20 7.56 -1.64
N THR A 79 3.37 8.29 -0.89
CA THR A 79 1.92 8.28 -1.05
C THR A 79 1.50 8.85 -2.40
N ILE A 80 2.11 9.95 -2.84
CA ILE A 80 1.88 10.53 -4.17
C ILE A 80 2.32 9.54 -5.24
N LEU A 81 3.51 8.95 -5.10
CA LEU A 81 4.06 8.01 -6.06
C LEU A 81 3.15 6.79 -6.25
N ILE A 82 2.72 6.15 -5.15
CA ILE A 82 1.84 4.98 -5.25
C ILE A 82 0.46 5.38 -5.80
N SER A 83 -0.05 6.56 -5.45
CA SER A 83 -1.32 7.07 -6.00
C SER A 83 -1.25 7.34 -7.50
N MET A 84 -0.11 7.84 -8.00
CA MET A 84 0.11 8.02 -9.43
C MET A 84 0.16 6.69 -10.17
N ILE A 85 0.86 5.69 -9.61
CA ILE A 85 0.92 4.33 -10.17
C ILE A 85 -0.49 3.70 -10.18
N SER A 86 -1.22 3.83 -9.08
CA SER A 86 -2.62 3.40 -8.97
C SER A 86 -3.53 4.11 -10.00
N GLY A 87 -3.36 5.42 -10.21
CA GLY A 87 -4.09 6.18 -11.21
C GLY A 87 -3.80 5.72 -12.64
N ALA A 88 -2.54 5.45 -12.96
CA ALA A 88 -2.15 4.87 -14.25
C ALA A 88 -2.76 3.47 -14.42
N SER A 89 -2.79 2.66 -13.36
CA SER A 89 -3.43 1.34 -13.36
C SER A 89 -4.93 1.45 -13.61
N LEU A 90 -5.64 2.41 -13.00
CA LEU A 90 -7.05 2.67 -13.26
C LEU A 90 -7.28 2.98 -14.74
N PHE A 91 -6.47 3.87 -15.33
CA PHE A 91 -6.61 4.20 -16.74
C PHE A 91 -6.46 2.97 -17.65
N ILE A 92 -5.43 2.16 -17.41
CA ILE A 92 -5.16 0.94 -18.19
C ILE A 92 -6.32 -0.05 -18.06
N VAL A 93 -6.77 -0.33 -16.84
CA VAL A 93 -7.86 -1.29 -16.58
C VAL A 93 -9.13 -0.87 -17.32
N ASN A 94 -9.54 0.39 -17.18
CA ASN A 94 -10.82 0.86 -17.73
C ASN A 94 -10.79 1.00 -19.26
N VAL A 95 -9.64 1.36 -19.84
CA VAL A 95 -9.52 1.56 -21.30
C VAL A 95 -9.20 0.27 -22.04
N MET A 96 -8.40 -0.63 -21.46
CA MET A 96 -7.89 -1.81 -22.17
C MET A 96 -8.59 -3.10 -21.81
N THR A 97 -9.06 -3.26 -20.56
CA THR A 97 -9.59 -4.55 -20.07
C THR A 97 -11.08 -4.54 -19.77
N ALA A 98 -11.68 -3.36 -19.54
CA ALA A 98 -13.07 -3.18 -19.11
C ALA A 98 -13.43 -3.94 -17.80
N GLU A 99 -12.44 -4.31 -16.98
CA GLU A 99 -12.63 -5.00 -15.71
C GLU A 99 -12.83 -4.02 -14.54
N TYR A 100 -14.04 -3.50 -14.40
CA TYR A 100 -14.36 -2.46 -13.41
C TYR A 100 -14.23 -2.90 -11.94
N PHE A 101 -14.34 -4.20 -11.64
CA PHE A 101 -14.26 -4.70 -10.26
C PHE A 101 -12.88 -4.46 -9.64
N SER A 102 -11.82 -4.54 -10.44
CA SER A 102 -10.44 -4.29 -9.97
C SER A 102 -10.20 -2.83 -9.52
N ASN A 103 -11.05 -1.89 -9.95
CA ASN A 103 -10.97 -0.49 -9.54
C ASN A 103 -11.16 -0.33 -8.02
N ILE A 104 -11.96 -1.19 -7.39
CA ILE A 104 -12.25 -1.12 -5.95
C ILE A 104 -10.97 -1.33 -5.15
N GLY A 105 -10.19 -2.35 -5.49
CA GLY A 105 -8.89 -2.62 -4.86
C GLY A 105 -7.91 -1.47 -5.06
N ILE A 106 -7.87 -0.88 -6.25
CA ILE A 106 -6.98 0.25 -6.55
C ILE A 106 -7.33 1.47 -5.69
N VAL A 107 -8.61 1.82 -5.58
CA VAL A 107 -9.07 2.92 -4.72
C VAL A 107 -8.78 2.62 -3.25
N ALA A 108 -9.03 1.39 -2.79
CA ALA A 108 -8.69 0.97 -1.43
C ALA A 108 -7.20 1.10 -1.13
N GLY A 109 -6.33 0.78 -2.10
CA GLY A 109 -4.89 1.00 -2.01
C GLY A 109 -4.52 2.47 -1.79
N ILE A 110 -5.11 3.39 -2.57
CA ILE A 110 -4.89 4.83 -2.39
C ILE A 110 -5.33 5.28 -0.99
N VAL A 111 -6.51 4.84 -0.54
CA VAL A 111 -7.02 5.15 0.80
C VAL A 111 -6.07 4.62 1.89
N GLY A 112 -5.58 3.39 1.74
CA GLY A 112 -4.63 2.78 2.67
C GLY A 112 -3.30 3.54 2.75
N ALA A 113 -2.76 3.98 1.60
CA ALA A 113 -1.56 4.81 1.55
C ALA A 113 -1.75 6.16 2.27
N VAL A 114 -2.88 6.84 2.01
CA VAL A 114 -3.22 8.12 2.66
C VAL A 114 -3.42 7.95 4.16
N ALA A 115 -4.13 6.90 4.59
CA ALA A 115 -4.32 6.60 6.01
C ALA A 115 -2.97 6.38 6.71
N CYS A 116 -2.07 5.61 6.09
CA CYS A 116 -0.73 5.41 6.63
C CYS A 116 0.08 6.70 6.73
N TYR A 117 -0.02 7.59 5.72
CA TYR A 117 0.63 8.88 5.77
C TYR A 117 0.17 9.73 6.95
N ILE A 118 -1.14 9.78 7.21
CA ILE A 118 -1.71 10.52 8.35
C ILE A 118 -1.15 9.99 9.68
N GLU A 119 -1.06 8.67 9.83
CA GLU A 119 -0.48 8.04 11.02
C GLU A 119 1.01 8.37 11.18
N VAL A 120 1.79 8.32 10.09
CA VAL A 120 3.21 8.74 10.13
C VAL A 120 3.34 10.21 10.52
N GLN A 121 2.48 11.09 9.99
CA GLN A 121 2.48 12.49 10.36
C GLN A 121 2.18 12.71 11.84
N ARG A 122 1.19 11.99 12.37
CA ARG A 122 0.82 12.06 13.77
C ARG A 122 1.95 11.61 14.68
N ALA A 123 2.54 10.44 14.41
CA ALA A 123 3.64 9.90 15.19
C ALA A 123 4.87 10.81 15.22
N GLU A 124 5.16 11.51 14.11
CA GLU A 124 6.29 12.44 14.04
C GLU A 124 5.95 13.82 14.65
N LYS A 125 4.67 14.21 14.80
CA LYS A 125 4.27 15.40 15.59
C LYS A 125 4.35 15.13 17.10
N GLU A 126 3.97 13.93 17.53
CA GLU A 126 4.04 13.53 18.95
C GLU A 126 5.50 13.59 19.45
N LYS A 127 6.47 13.14 18.65
CA LYS A 127 7.91 13.23 18.96
C LYS A 127 8.50 14.64 18.99
N GLU A 128 7.86 15.61 18.34
CA GLU A 128 8.30 17.02 18.38
C GLU A 128 7.83 17.73 19.66
N ASN A 129 6.82 17.17 20.34
CA ASN A 129 6.22 17.73 21.55
C ASN A 129 6.76 17.10 22.86
N GLU A 130 7.58 16.05 22.76
CA GLU A 130 8.31 15.41 23.87
C GLU A 130 9.69 16.07 24.09
#